data_AF-A0A1W9L5I9-F1
#
_entry.id   AF-A0A1W9L5I9-F1
#
_cell.length_a   1.000
_cell.length_b   1.000
_cell.length_c   1.000
_cell.angle_alpha   90.00
_cell.angle_beta   90.00
_cell.angle_gamma   90.00
#
_symmetry.space_group_name_H-M   'P 1'
#
loop_
_entity.id
_entity.type
_entity.pdbx_description
1 polymer ?
#
loop_
_entity_poly.entity_id
_entity_poly.type
_entity_poly.pdbx_seq_one_letter_code
_entity_poly.pdbx_strand_id
1 'polypeptide(L)' 'MSIPAAIQQHIQQLRELINQHNYLYYVLDAPTIPDSEYDRLLRELETLEVQYPQ' A
#
# COMPACT_ATOMS: atom_id res chain seq x y z
N MET A 1 17.13 2.14 13.02
CA MET A 1 17.80 2.08 11.70
C MET A 1 17.26 3.22 10.86
N SER A 2 18.05 3.91 10.03
CA SER A 2 17.53 5.01 9.22
C SER A 2 16.85 4.46 7.97
N ILE A 3 15.53 4.60 7.89
CA ILE A 3 14.77 4.26 6.69
C ILE A 3 15.23 5.19 5.56
N PRO A 4 15.63 4.67 4.39
CA PRO A 4 15.97 5.51 3.26
C PRO A 4 14.76 6.34 2.83
N ALA A 5 14.96 7.63 2.52
CA ALA A 5 13.88 8.52 2.10
C ALA A 5 13.08 7.97 0.89
N ALA A 6 13.77 7.28 -0.03
CA ALA A 6 13.14 6.61 -1.17
C ALA A 6 12.17 5.49 -0.74
N ILE A 7 12.53 4.71 0.28
CA ILE A 7 11.68 3.64 0.82
C ILE A 7 10.49 4.24 1.56
N GLN A 8 10.72 5.28 2.35
CA GLN A 8 9.64 5.98 3.05
C GLN A 8 8.60 6.55 2.06
N GLN A 9 9.07 7.14 0.95
CA GLN A 9 8.18 7.59 -0.12
C GLN A 9 7.42 6.43 -0.78
N HIS A 10 8.08 5.30 -1.00
CA HIS A 10 7.44 4.12 -1.58
C HIS A 10 6.33 3.55 -0.68
N ILE A 11 6.61 3.42 0.62
CA ILE A 11 5.61 3.00 1.63
C ILE A 11 4.41 3.97 1.65
N GLN A 12 4.69 5.27 1.59
CA GLN A 12 3.65 6.29 1.56
C GLN A 12 2.76 6.14 0.31
N GLN A 13 3.37 5.94 -0.87
CA GLN A 13 2.65 5.74 -2.12
C GLN A 13 1.77 4.48 -2.08
N LEU A 14 2.32 3.34 -1.62
CA LEU A 14 1.55 2.10 -1.47
C LEU A 14 0.35 2.30 -0.54
N ARG A 15 0.53 3.00 0.59
CA ARG A 15 -0.56 3.35 1.51
C ARG A 15 -1.63 4.22 0.86
N GLU A 16 -1.25 5.24 0.10
CA GLU A 16 -2.22 6.09 -0.60
C GLU A 16 -3.00 5.29 -1.63
N LEU A 17 -2.32 4.43 -2.39
CA LEU A 17 -2.92 3.60 -3.44
C LEU A 17 -3.92 2.59 -2.85
N ILE A 18 -3.53 1.89 -1.78
CA ILE A 18 -4.39 0.99 -1.02
C ILE A 18 -5.61 1.73 -0.46
N ASN A 19 -5.43 2.91 0.14
CA ASN A 19 -6.54 3.71 0.67
C ASN A 19 -7.49 4.19 -0.44
N GLN A 20 -6.95 4.61 -1.58
CA GLN A 20 -7.74 5.06 -2.71
C GLN A 20 -8.60 3.92 -3.28
N HIS A 21 -8.02 2.71 -3.36
CA HIS A 21 -8.74 1.51 -3.76
C HIS A 21 -9.78 1.07 -2.73
N ASN A 22 -9.47 1.15 -1.44
CA ASN A 22 -10.46 0.92 -0.38
C ASN A 22 -11.62 1.92 -0.47
N TYR A 23 -11.33 3.19 -0.71
CA TYR A 23 -12.38 4.19 -0.90
C TYR A 23 -13.25 3.86 -2.11
N LEU A 24 -12.64 3.50 -3.25
CA LEU A 24 -13.36 3.08 -4.45
C LEU A 24 -14.23 1.84 -4.21
N TYR A 25 -13.72 0.86 -3.47
CA TYR A 25 -14.42 -0.37 -3.13
C TYR A 25 -15.58 -0.12 -2.15
N TYR A 26 -15.31 0.51 -1.00
CA TYR A 26 -16.27 0.65 0.09
C TYR A 26 -17.21 1.85 -0.05
N VAL A 27 -16.78 2.93 -0.69
CA VAL A 27 -17.55 4.19 -0.79
C VAL A 27 -18.21 4.34 -2.15
N LEU A 28 -17.47 4.05 -3.23
CA LEU A 28 -17.96 4.25 -4.59
C LEU A 28 -18.57 2.99 -5.21
N ASP A 29 -18.47 1.83 -4.55
CA ASP A 29 -18.88 0.51 -5.06
C ASP A 29 -18.33 0.24 -6.48
N ALA A 30 -17.12 0.75 -6.72
CA ALA A 30 -16.46 0.79 -8.01
C ALA A 30 -15.02 0.28 -7.89
N PRO A 31 -14.80 -1.02 -7.60
CA PRO A 31 -13.46 -1.58 -7.49
C PRO A 31 -12.68 -1.38 -8.79
N THR A 32 -11.58 -0.64 -8.72
CA THR A 32 -10.71 -0.39 -9.87
C THR A 32 -9.67 -1.49 -10.09
N ILE A 33 -9.39 -2.28 -9.06
CA ILE A 33 -8.43 -3.39 -9.11
C ILE A 33 -9.06 -4.66 -8.56
N PRO A 34 -8.64 -5.84 -9.05
CA PRO A 34 -9.04 -7.12 -8.47
C PRO A 34 -8.37 -7.35 -7.12
N ASP A 35 -9.01 -8.16 -6.26
CA ASP A 35 -8.51 -8.49 -4.91
C ASP A 35 -7.05 -9.00 -4.93
N SER A 36 -6.66 -9.75 -5.97
CA SER A 36 -5.29 -10.25 -6.12
C SER A 36 -4.23 -9.16 -6.30
N GLU A 37 -4.59 -8.04 -6.94
CA GLU A 37 -3.71 -6.87 -7.05
C GLU A 37 -3.63 -6.15 -5.71
N TYR A 38 -4.76 -6.05 -5.00
CA TYR A 38 -4.82 -5.42 -3.68
C TYR A 38 -3.96 -6.19 -2.67
N ASP A 39 -4.07 -7.53 -2.66
CA ASP A 39 -3.24 -8.43 -1.85
C ASP A 39 -1.74 -8.26 -2.16
N ARG A 40 -1.36 -8.03 -3.43
CA ARG A 40 0.04 -7.77 -3.79
C ARG A 40 0.54 -6.46 -3.19
N LEU A 41 -0.24 -5.38 -3.34
CA LEU A 41 0.11 -4.07 -2.78
C LEU A 41 0.26 -4.13 -1.26
N LEU A 42 -0.65 -4.86 -0.59
CA LEU A 42 -0.62 -5.02 0.86
C LEU A 42 0.59 -5.82 1.32
N ARG A 43 0.91 -6.93 0.65
CA ARG A 43 2.11 -7.73 0.95
C ARG A 43 3.40 -6.97 0.71
N GLU A 44 3.45 -6.13 -0.33
CA GLU A 44 4.60 -5.29 -0.61
C GLU A 44 4.82 -4.27 0.51
N LEU A 45 3.73 -3.62 0.96
CA LEU A 45 3.75 -2.72 2.11
C LEU A 45 4.27 -3.43 3.38
N GLU A 46 3.70 -4.59 3.71
CA GLU A 46 4.12 -5.39 4.87
C GLU A 46 5.59 -5.79 4.78
N THR A 47 6.05 -6.19 3.58
CA THR A 47 7.45 -6.56 3.36
C THR A 47 8.38 -5.37 3.63
N LEU A 48 8.00 -4.18 3.17
CA LEU A 48 8.77 -2.96 3.42
C LEU A 48 8.74 -2.56 4.91
N GLU A 49 7.60 -2.66 5.58
CA GLU A 49 7.50 -2.39 7.03
C GLU A 49 8.33 -3.39 7.86
N VAL A 50 8.40 -4.66 7.45
CA VAL A 50 9.24 -5.69 8.09
C VAL A 50 10.73 -5.50 7.80
N GLN A 51 11.10 -5.11 6.59
CA GLN A 51 12.50 -4.83 6.24
C GLN A 51 13.02 -3.55 6.90
N TYR A 52 12.14 -2.58 7.15
CA TYR A 52 12.47 -1.29 7.71
C TYR A 52 11.64 -0.99 8.97
N PRO A 53 11.86 -1.75 10.07
CA PRO A 53 11.24 -1.45 11.35
C PRO A 53 11.83 -0.13 11.87
N GLN A 54 10.95 0.84 12.16
CA GLN A 54 11.34 2.12 12.77
C GLN A 54 11.95 1.93 14.16
#